data_AF-A0A1X7UNX8-F1
#
_entry.id   AF-A0A1X7UNX8-F1
#
_cell.length_a   1.000
_cell.length_b   1.000
_cell.length_c   1.000
_cell.angle_alpha   90.00
_cell.angle_beta   90.00
_cell.angle_gamma   90.00
#
_symmetry.space_group_name_H-M   'P 1'
#
loop_
_entity.id
_entity.type
_entity.pdbx_description
1 polymer ?
#
loop_
_entity_poly.entity_id
_entity_poly.type
_entity_poly.pdbx_seq_one_letter_code
_entity_poly.pdbx_strand_id
1 'polypeptide(L)'
;MYSYYTFLSRFTGDFATKFDDHTWYKYGFVIIVSSGYFFFPLFGLLADVWIGRYKAILVGIVLCFVSWIIMGVGFILENFLDSKSVLWSFYSFVFVIHFCGFSSFNANIIQYNIDQLVGASADELSSVIYWHILSEPLVLFLFYLLQCLFYNNKYFIMITFIASGVSVSLVLVSHSFFKHKLENISLIKNPIKLIVRVLCYARKHKYPQNRSALTYWEEEAPSKLDLGKDKYGGPFTEEEVEDVKTIFRMLPLFIGFGVINLGDDTYWSAVDGFTLPTCFAVTDSMYFLCSVILILLYLFFIRVCFYKYIPSMLTRMSVGIFLAFIVTVSKVIMFVIERSHHDINNFGKLLFISQTVQAFSYILVYPVSLEFTVAQSPVHMRGVMVGLWYTACWGFGLFLDTILKFPFDCESQYICTSFYYYITKSVLVLIILIVFVILAKRYKYRVRENEVNVVQIVDDHYQRYMEQEEQYNRNRNDDVDIHYSVQY
;
A
#
# COMPACT_ATOMS: atom_id res chain seq x y z
N MET A 1 1.07 -4.97 -16.02
CA MET A 1 1.62 -5.87 -14.99
C MET A 1 1.24 -7.31 -15.29
N TYR A 2 -0.05 -7.68 -15.29
CA TYR A 2 -0.47 -9.06 -15.54
C TYR A 2 -0.05 -9.62 -16.90
N SER A 3 -0.18 -8.86 -17.99
CA SER A 3 0.35 -9.28 -19.31
C SER A 3 1.84 -9.59 -19.24
N TYR A 4 2.65 -8.66 -18.71
CA TYR A 4 4.10 -8.82 -18.53
C TYR A 4 4.45 -10.04 -17.69
N TYR A 5 3.69 -10.29 -16.63
CA TYR A 5 3.85 -11.45 -15.78
C TYR A 5 3.57 -12.74 -16.56
N THR A 6 2.44 -12.82 -17.28
CA THR A 6 2.08 -13.99 -18.12
C THR A 6 3.14 -14.26 -19.19
N PHE A 7 3.68 -13.21 -19.80
CA PHE A 7 4.77 -13.34 -20.77
C PHE A 7 6.03 -13.89 -20.12
N LEU A 8 6.51 -13.26 -19.05
CA LEU A 8 7.75 -13.67 -18.42
C LEU A 8 7.66 -15.06 -17.77
N SER A 9 6.49 -15.44 -17.24
CA SER A 9 6.27 -16.78 -16.70
C SER A 9 6.33 -17.87 -17.78
N ARG A 10 5.77 -17.62 -18.99
CA ARG A 10 5.87 -18.53 -20.15
C ARG A 10 7.32 -18.81 -20.51
N PHE A 11 8.14 -17.76 -20.65
CA PHE A 11 9.55 -17.93 -21.02
C PHE A 11 10.41 -18.49 -19.88
N THR A 12 10.10 -18.17 -18.63
CA THR A 12 10.84 -18.70 -17.47
C THR A 12 10.61 -20.20 -17.31
N GLY A 13 9.38 -20.69 -17.55
CA GLY A 13 9.10 -22.13 -17.54
C GLY A 13 9.87 -22.90 -18.62
N ASP A 14 9.94 -22.34 -19.83
CA ASP A 14 10.64 -22.96 -20.96
C ASP A 14 12.17 -22.85 -20.89
N PHE A 15 12.69 -21.86 -20.15
CA PHE A 15 14.12 -21.67 -19.93
C PHE A 15 14.64 -22.56 -18.81
N ALA A 16 13.92 -22.62 -17.69
CA ALA A 16 14.37 -23.33 -16.49
C ALA A 16 14.37 -24.87 -16.65
N THR A 17 13.41 -25.42 -17.40
CA THR A 17 13.39 -26.85 -17.79
C THR A 17 14.62 -27.30 -18.58
N LYS A 18 15.44 -26.35 -19.07
CA LYS A 18 16.68 -26.64 -19.80
C LYS A 18 17.92 -26.70 -18.91
N PHE A 19 17.87 -26.15 -17.70
CA PHE A 19 19.02 -26.02 -16.79
C PHE A 19 18.94 -26.91 -15.56
N ASP A 20 17.75 -27.27 -15.09
CA ASP A 20 17.56 -28.17 -13.94
C ASP A 20 16.15 -28.77 -13.92
N ASP A 21 16.00 -30.05 -13.57
CA ASP A 21 14.70 -30.76 -13.51
C ASP A 21 13.90 -30.42 -12.23
N HIS A 22 14.52 -29.70 -11.29
CA HIS A 22 13.91 -29.36 -10.01
C HIS A 22 12.89 -28.21 -10.14
N THR A 23 11.70 -28.40 -9.56
CA THR A 23 10.50 -27.54 -9.61
C THR A 23 10.62 -26.16 -8.95
N TRP A 24 11.76 -25.83 -8.31
CA TRP A 24 11.97 -24.57 -7.58
C TRP A 24 11.86 -23.31 -8.45
N TYR A 25 12.15 -23.41 -9.75
CA TYR A 25 12.14 -22.26 -10.66
C TYR A 25 10.76 -21.63 -10.86
N LYS A 26 9.66 -22.42 -10.75
CA LYS A 26 8.30 -21.90 -10.90
C LYS A 26 7.96 -20.91 -9.79
N TYR A 27 8.46 -21.16 -8.60
CA TYR A 27 8.34 -20.28 -7.43
C TYR A 27 9.39 -19.18 -7.41
N GLY A 28 10.60 -19.44 -7.94
CA GLY A 28 11.66 -18.44 -8.07
C GLY A 28 11.20 -17.17 -8.77
N PHE A 29 10.42 -17.29 -9.85
CA PHE A 29 9.85 -16.13 -10.52
C PHE A 29 8.86 -15.36 -9.65
N VAL A 30 7.92 -16.06 -9.00
CA VAL A 30 6.96 -15.45 -8.07
C VAL A 30 7.70 -14.71 -6.95
N ILE A 31 8.73 -15.33 -6.38
CA ILE A 31 9.58 -14.73 -5.34
C ILE A 31 10.28 -13.46 -5.85
N ILE A 32 10.81 -13.46 -7.08
CA ILE A 32 11.44 -12.29 -7.69
C ILE A 32 10.41 -11.16 -7.86
N VAL A 33 9.21 -11.47 -8.35
CA VAL A 33 8.13 -10.49 -8.50
C VAL A 33 7.69 -9.95 -7.13
N SER A 34 7.51 -10.83 -6.14
CA SER A 34 7.18 -10.46 -4.76
C SER A 34 8.27 -9.57 -4.13
N SER A 35 9.53 -9.89 -4.39
CA SER A 35 10.70 -9.11 -3.96
C SER A 35 10.72 -7.71 -4.59
N GLY A 36 10.21 -7.57 -5.80
CA GLY A 36 10.02 -6.28 -6.45
C GLY A 36 9.16 -5.32 -5.61
N TYR A 37 8.08 -5.81 -4.98
CA TYR A 37 7.16 -4.93 -4.25
C TYR A 37 7.81 -4.22 -3.04
N PHE A 38 8.93 -4.72 -2.53
CA PHE A 38 9.70 -4.04 -1.48
C PHE A 38 10.34 -2.71 -1.92
N PHE A 39 10.40 -2.44 -3.23
CA PHE A 39 10.89 -1.16 -3.76
C PHE A 39 9.84 -0.05 -3.78
N PHE A 40 8.56 -0.33 -3.50
CA PHE A 40 7.50 0.70 -3.47
C PHE A 40 7.80 1.88 -2.54
N PRO A 41 8.30 1.69 -1.30
CA PRO A 41 8.65 2.78 -0.40
C PRO A 41 9.78 3.65 -0.96
N LEU A 42 10.72 3.06 -1.71
CA LEU A 42 11.82 3.78 -2.35
C LEU A 42 11.28 4.74 -3.42
N PHE A 43 10.34 4.29 -4.26
CA PHE A 43 9.74 5.15 -5.28
C PHE A 43 8.84 6.24 -4.68
N GLY A 44 8.12 5.94 -3.59
CA GLY A 44 7.39 6.96 -2.82
C GLY A 44 8.34 8.00 -2.21
N LEU A 45 9.46 7.55 -1.64
CA LEU A 45 10.49 8.42 -1.07
C LEU A 45 11.15 9.31 -2.15
N LEU A 46 11.50 8.75 -3.29
CA LEU A 46 12.13 9.49 -4.40
C LEU A 46 11.24 10.66 -4.86
N ALA A 47 9.93 10.44 -4.88
CA ALA A 47 8.94 11.45 -5.19
C ALA A 47 8.82 12.52 -4.09
N ASP A 48 8.77 12.12 -2.82
CA ASP A 48 8.67 13.07 -1.69
C ASP A 48 9.95 13.93 -1.52
N VAL A 49 11.14 13.40 -1.81
CA VAL A 49 12.44 14.07 -1.54
C VAL A 49 12.99 14.85 -2.74
N TRP A 50 12.95 14.29 -3.96
CA TRP A 50 13.73 14.82 -5.10
C TRP A 50 12.89 15.24 -6.30
N ILE A 51 11.93 14.41 -6.71
CA ILE A 51 11.30 14.56 -8.03
C ILE A 51 9.97 15.32 -7.94
N GLY A 52 9.23 15.18 -6.84
CA GLY A 52 7.84 15.60 -6.73
C GLY A 52 6.88 14.55 -7.31
N ARG A 53 5.69 14.42 -6.70
CA ARG A 53 4.69 13.38 -7.03
C ARG A 53 4.25 13.42 -8.50
N TYR A 54 3.90 14.60 -9.02
CA TYR A 54 3.48 14.75 -10.42
C TYR A 54 4.54 14.26 -11.42
N LYS A 55 5.80 14.67 -11.26
CA LYS A 55 6.89 14.24 -12.15
C LYS A 55 7.18 12.75 -12.00
N ALA A 56 7.10 12.18 -10.80
CA ALA A 56 7.29 10.75 -10.58
C ALA A 56 6.19 9.90 -11.25
N ILE A 57 4.94 10.39 -11.23
CA ILE A 57 3.81 9.78 -11.95
C ILE A 57 4.07 9.84 -13.47
N LEU A 58 4.47 11.00 -14.00
CA LEU A 58 4.76 11.17 -15.43
C LEU A 58 5.88 10.25 -15.90
N VAL A 59 7.00 10.20 -15.16
CA VAL A 59 8.11 9.27 -15.43
C VAL A 59 7.61 7.83 -15.39
N GLY A 60 6.77 7.49 -14.40
CA GLY A 60 6.17 6.16 -14.29
C GLY A 60 5.35 5.74 -15.50
N ILE A 61 4.47 6.63 -15.99
CA ILE A 61 3.64 6.37 -17.19
C ILE A 61 4.51 6.21 -18.43
N VAL A 62 5.52 7.08 -18.61
CA VAL A 62 6.44 7.00 -19.76
C VAL A 62 7.24 5.69 -19.74
N LEU A 63 7.75 5.27 -18.57
CA LEU A 63 8.45 3.99 -18.43
C LEU A 63 7.55 2.80 -18.76
N CYS A 64 6.30 2.80 -18.32
CA CYS A 64 5.31 1.78 -18.69
C CYS A 64 5.09 1.74 -20.21
N PHE A 65 4.95 2.89 -20.86
CA PHE A 65 4.76 2.99 -22.31
C PHE A 65 5.99 2.53 -23.11
N VAL A 66 7.19 2.94 -22.69
CA VAL A 66 8.45 2.47 -23.28
C VAL A 66 8.59 0.97 -23.12
N SER A 67 8.29 0.41 -21.94
CA SER A 67 8.33 -1.04 -21.74
C SER A 67 7.35 -1.78 -22.65
N TRP A 68 6.20 -1.16 -22.98
CA TRP A 68 5.20 -1.75 -23.87
C TRP A 68 5.67 -1.80 -25.32
N ILE A 69 6.34 -0.75 -25.79
CA ILE A 69 6.98 -0.74 -27.11
C ILE A 69 8.07 -1.81 -27.17
N ILE A 70 8.96 -1.86 -26.17
CA ILE A 70 10.05 -2.84 -26.15
C ILE A 70 9.49 -4.28 -26.07
N MET A 71 8.43 -4.51 -25.30
CA MET A 71 7.71 -5.79 -25.24
C MET A 71 7.16 -6.18 -26.62
N GLY A 72 6.56 -5.24 -27.36
CA GLY A 72 6.07 -5.46 -28.72
C GLY A 72 7.19 -5.82 -29.71
N VAL A 73 8.34 -5.14 -29.61
CA VAL A 73 9.54 -5.51 -30.38
C VAL A 73 10.01 -6.93 -30.02
N GLY A 74 9.99 -7.27 -28.72
CA GLY A 74 10.28 -8.63 -28.25
C GLY A 74 9.39 -9.68 -28.90
N PHE A 75 8.09 -9.39 -29.02
CA PHE A 75 7.13 -10.29 -29.68
C PHE A 75 7.45 -10.52 -31.16
N ILE A 76 7.95 -9.50 -31.86
CA ILE A 76 8.41 -9.65 -33.25
C ILE A 76 9.69 -10.51 -33.27
N LEU A 77 10.65 -10.22 -32.39
CA LEU A 77 11.93 -10.92 -32.28
C LEU A 77 11.79 -12.40 -31.90
N GLU A 78 10.74 -12.79 -31.16
CA GLU A 78 10.41 -14.19 -30.86
C GLU A 78 10.28 -15.04 -32.14
N ASN A 79 9.80 -14.45 -33.24
CA ASN A 79 9.66 -15.15 -34.52
C ASN A 79 10.97 -15.29 -35.31
N PHE A 80 12.02 -14.54 -34.94
CA PHE A 80 13.29 -14.48 -35.68
C PHE A 80 14.48 -15.06 -34.90
N LEU A 81 14.44 -15.06 -33.56
CA LEU A 81 15.54 -15.50 -32.71
C LEU A 81 15.21 -16.85 -32.05
N ASP A 82 15.95 -17.90 -32.40
CA ASP A 82 15.81 -19.22 -31.77
C ASP A 82 16.43 -19.31 -30.36
N SER A 83 17.30 -18.35 -30.00
CA SER A 83 18.02 -18.39 -28.73
C SER A 83 17.13 -17.96 -27.55
N LYS A 84 16.55 -18.95 -26.86
CA LYS A 84 15.72 -18.77 -25.66
C LYS A 84 16.39 -17.96 -24.55
N SER A 85 17.72 -18.06 -24.40
CA SER A 85 18.47 -17.31 -23.38
C SER A 85 18.48 -15.81 -23.67
N VAL A 86 18.57 -15.43 -24.94
CA VAL A 86 18.57 -14.02 -25.35
C VAL A 86 17.19 -13.41 -25.14
N LEU A 87 16.13 -14.15 -25.51
CA LEU A 87 14.74 -13.74 -25.26
C LEU A 87 14.45 -13.58 -23.76
N TRP A 88 14.89 -14.52 -22.92
CA TRP A 88 14.70 -14.42 -21.46
C TRP A 88 15.37 -13.19 -20.86
N SER A 89 16.63 -12.91 -21.22
CA SER A 89 17.34 -11.71 -20.76
C SER A 89 16.65 -10.42 -21.22
N PHE A 90 16.15 -10.42 -22.46
CA PHE A 90 15.41 -9.29 -23.02
C PHE A 90 14.10 -9.04 -22.26
N TYR A 91 13.26 -10.07 -22.08
CA TYR A 91 12.00 -9.92 -21.34
C TYR A 91 12.20 -9.61 -19.86
N SER A 92 13.26 -10.11 -19.24
CA SER A 92 13.64 -9.73 -17.86
C SER A 92 13.97 -8.25 -17.76
N PHE A 93 14.74 -7.70 -18.70
CA PHE A 93 15.04 -6.28 -18.76
C PHE A 93 13.77 -5.43 -18.94
N VAL A 94 12.89 -5.85 -19.86
CA VAL A 94 11.59 -5.19 -20.09
C VAL A 94 10.72 -5.21 -18.83
N PHE A 95 10.70 -6.34 -18.11
CA PHE A 95 9.97 -6.47 -16.86
C PHE A 95 10.48 -5.52 -15.78
N VAL A 96 11.79 -5.34 -15.65
CA VAL A 96 12.38 -4.38 -14.70
C VAL A 96 11.96 -2.94 -15.03
N ILE A 97 12.00 -2.53 -16.30
CA ILE A 97 11.55 -1.19 -16.72
C ILE A 97 10.06 -1.00 -16.40
N HIS A 98 9.22 -1.97 -16.77
CA HIS A 98 7.79 -1.95 -16.49
C HIS A 98 7.53 -1.86 -14.98
N PHE A 99 8.25 -2.65 -14.18
CA PHE A 99 8.10 -2.70 -12.74
C PHE A 99 8.47 -1.38 -12.07
N CYS A 100 9.58 -0.76 -12.49
CA CYS A 100 9.97 0.58 -12.04
C CYS A 100 8.91 1.63 -12.39
N GLY A 101 8.37 1.59 -13.62
CA GLY A 101 7.30 2.49 -14.05
C GLY A 101 6.02 2.33 -13.23
N PHE A 102 5.58 1.08 -13.05
CA PHE A 102 4.39 0.70 -12.30
C PHE A 102 4.48 1.09 -10.82
N SER A 103 5.63 0.84 -10.19
CA SER A 103 5.87 1.18 -8.78
C SER A 103 5.91 2.69 -8.58
N SER A 104 6.56 3.43 -9.49
CA SER A 104 6.60 4.90 -9.47
C SER A 104 5.20 5.52 -9.63
N PHE A 105 4.37 4.95 -10.51
CA PHE A 105 2.99 5.40 -10.69
C PHE A 105 2.13 5.11 -9.45
N ASN A 106 2.04 3.85 -9.03
CA ASN A 106 1.10 3.42 -7.97
C ASN A 106 1.44 3.98 -6.59
N ALA A 107 2.74 4.09 -6.25
CA ALA A 107 3.13 4.65 -4.96
C ALA A 107 2.66 6.11 -4.81
N ASN A 108 2.49 6.85 -5.92
CA ASN A 108 2.27 8.30 -5.91
C ASN A 108 0.86 8.72 -6.33
N ILE A 109 0.17 7.97 -7.20
CA ILE A 109 -1.09 8.40 -7.83
C ILE A 109 -2.21 8.68 -6.82
N ILE A 110 -2.39 7.83 -5.81
CA ILE A 110 -3.47 8.02 -4.84
C ILE A 110 -3.29 9.30 -4.03
N GLN A 111 -2.04 9.63 -3.71
CA GLN A 111 -1.71 10.80 -2.92
C GLN A 111 -1.86 12.06 -3.75
N TYR A 112 -1.40 12.00 -4.99
CA TYR A 112 -1.59 13.07 -5.94
C TYR A 112 -3.08 13.38 -6.13
N ASN A 113 -3.93 12.38 -6.32
CA ASN A 113 -5.39 12.56 -6.44
C ASN A 113 -6.01 13.20 -5.19
N ILE A 114 -5.51 12.86 -4.02
CA ILE A 114 -5.96 13.44 -2.75
C ILE A 114 -5.51 14.89 -2.61
N ASP A 115 -4.28 15.19 -3.03
CA ASP A 115 -3.74 16.55 -3.00
C ASP A 115 -4.44 17.47 -4.01
N GLN A 116 -5.04 16.93 -5.09
CA GLN A 116 -5.89 17.72 -6.01
C GLN A 116 -7.22 18.17 -5.37
N LEU A 117 -7.68 17.50 -4.30
CA LEU A 117 -8.97 17.76 -3.67
C LEU A 117 -8.82 18.65 -2.44
N VAL A 118 -8.30 19.87 -2.67
CA VAL A 118 -8.10 20.86 -1.61
C VAL A 118 -9.46 21.31 -1.05
N GLY A 119 -9.63 21.18 0.27
CA GLY A 119 -10.86 21.58 0.95
C GLY A 119 -12.01 20.56 0.85
N ALA A 120 -11.80 19.42 0.20
CA ALA A 120 -12.79 18.35 0.16
C ALA A 120 -13.04 17.77 1.57
N SER A 121 -14.26 17.35 1.81
CA SER A 121 -14.65 16.67 3.03
C SER A 121 -13.90 15.35 3.19
N ALA A 122 -13.75 14.87 4.43
CA ALA A 122 -13.19 13.54 4.70
C ALA A 122 -13.92 12.44 3.92
N ASP A 123 -15.22 12.66 3.66
CA ASP A 123 -16.02 11.71 2.92
C ASP A 123 -15.66 11.64 1.43
N GLU A 124 -15.51 12.77 0.77
CA GLU A 124 -15.10 12.83 -0.64
C GLU A 124 -13.71 12.22 -0.85
N LEU A 125 -12.77 12.51 0.06
CA LEU A 125 -11.42 11.94 0.05
C LEU A 125 -11.45 10.41 0.16
N SER A 126 -12.27 9.87 1.06
CA SER A 126 -12.46 8.43 1.19
C SER A 126 -13.14 7.82 -0.05
N SER A 127 -14.09 8.50 -0.69
CA SER A 127 -14.70 8.02 -1.96
C SER A 127 -13.65 7.80 -3.04
N VAL A 128 -12.70 8.73 -3.22
CA VAL A 128 -11.62 8.59 -4.21
C VAL A 128 -10.74 7.38 -3.92
N ILE A 129 -10.43 7.11 -2.65
CA ILE A 129 -9.65 5.94 -2.24
C ILE A 129 -10.38 4.64 -2.60
N TYR A 130 -11.69 4.57 -2.34
CA TYR A 130 -12.49 3.38 -2.67
C TYR A 130 -12.62 3.16 -4.18
N TRP A 131 -12.79 4.23 -4.97
CA TRP A 131 -12.78 4.13 -6.44
C TRP A 131 -11.42 3.69 -6.99
N HIS A 132 -10.31 4.17 -6.41
CA HIS A 132 -8.97 3.71 -6.75
C HIS A 132 -8.82 2.21 -6.48
N ILE A 133 -9.25 1.75 -5.31
CA ILE A 133 -9.19 0.33 -4.93
C ILE A 133 -10.14 -0.54 -5.76
N LEU A 134 -11.29 -0.04 -6.20
CA LEU A 134 -12.22 -0.77 -7.07
C LEU A 134 -11.59 -1.15 -8.42
N SER A 135 -10.64 -0.36 -8.91
CA SER A 135 -10.01 -0.60 -10.21
C SER A 135 -9.27 -1.94 -10.28
N GLU A 136 -8.66 -2.38 -9.18
CA GLU A 136 -7.88 -3.62 -9.09
C GLU A 136 -8.74 -4.89 -9.28
N PRO A 137 -9.76 -5.17 -8.44
CA PRO A 137 -10.60 -6.36 -8.61
C PRO A 137 -11.39 -6.31 -9.92
N LEU A 138 -11.72 -5.14 -10.45
CA LEU A 138 -12.37 -5.01 -11.76
C LEU A 138 -11.44 -5.51 -12.89
N VAL A 139 -10.19 -5.05 -12.91
CA VAL A 139 -9.21 -5.47 -13.92
C VAL A 139 -8.89 -6.96 -13.79
N LEU A 140 -8.75 -7.47 -12.56
CA LEU A 140 -8.50 -8.89 -12.29
C LEU A 140 -9.68 -9.76 -12.73
N PHE A 141 -10.91 -9.36 -12.41
CA PHE A 141 -12.11 -10.05 -12.89
C PHE A 141 -12.16 -10.11 -14.41
N LEU A 142 -11.95 -8.98 -15.10
CA LEU A 142 -11.95 -8.93 -16.57
C LEU A 142 -10.82 -9.78 -17.16
N PHE A 143 -9.64 -9.76 -16.56
CA PHE A 143 -8.50 -10.56 -17.00
C PHE A 143 -8.78 -12.06 -16.89
N TYR A 144 -9.25 -12.53 -15.74
CA TYR A 144 -9.55 -13.95 -15.54
C TYR A 144 -10.79 -14.41 -16.30
N LEU A 145 -11.78 -13.54 -16.48
CA LEU A 145 -12.91 -13.81 -17.37
C LEU A 145 -12.43 -14.04 -18.81
N LEU A 146 -11.57 -13.15 -19.34
CA LEU A 146 -10.97 -13.32 -20.66
C LEU A 146 -10.11 -14.59 -20.73
N GLN A 147 -9.37 -14.90 -19.67
CA GLN A 147 -8.59 -16.12 -19.59
C GLN A 147 -9.49 -17.36 -19.67
N CYS A 148 -10.57 -17.42 -18.90
CA CYS A 148 -11.51 -18.55 -18.93
C CYS A 148 -12.26 -18.69 -20.26
N LEU A 149 -12.55 -17.58 -20.95
CA LEU A 149 -13.25 -17.60 -22.24
C LEU A 149 -12.34 -17.94 -23.42
N PHE A 150 -11.07 -17.53 -23.38
CA PHE A 150 -10.16 -17.60 -24.53
C PHE A 150 -8.86 -18.37 -24.26
N TYR A 151 -8.80 -19.19 -23.19
CA TYR A 151 -7.60 -19.91 -22.78
C TYR A 151 -6.90 -20.66 -23.94
N ASN A 152 -7.67 -21.39 -24.74
CA ASN A 152 -7.16 -22.25 -25.82
C ASN A 152 -6.67 -21.47 -27.04
N ASN A 153 -6.88 -20.16 -27.08
CA ASN A 153 -6.51 -19.33 -28.21
C ASN A 153 -5.13 -18.70 -27.98
N LYS A 154 -4.22 -18.91 -28.95
CA LYS A 154 -2.97 -18.12 -29.10
C LYS A 154 -3.21 -16.60 -29.03
N TYR A 155 -4.44 -16.17 -29.31
CA TYR A 155 -4.89 -14.78 -29.26
C TYR A 155 -5.03 -14.19 -27.86
N PHE A 156 -5.16 -14.96 -26.76
CA PHE A 156 -5.31 -14.39 -25.41
C PHE A 156 -4.15 -13.46 -25.04
N ILE A 157 -2.92 -13.90 -25.31
CA ILE A 157 -1.70 -13.13 -25.10
C ILE A 157 -1.69 -11.85 -25.96
N MET A 158 -2.12 -11.95 -27.22
CA MET A 158 -2.19 -10.80 -28.12
C MET A 158 -3.27 -9.79 -27.70
N ILE A 159 -4.46 -10.27 -27.30
CA ILE A 159 -5.58 -9.43 -26.84
C ILE A 159 -5.17 -8.68 -25.58
N THR A 160 -4.56 -9.36 -24.60
CA THR A 160 -4.09 -8.73 -23.36
C THR A 160 -2.97 -7.73 -23.61
N PHE A 161 -2.07 -8.00 -24.56
CA PHE A 161 -1.05 -7.04 -24.99
C PHE A 161 -1.67 -5.77 -25.60
N ILE A 162 -2.60 -5.92 -26.55
CA ILE A 162 -3.29 -4.79 -27.21
C ILE A 162 -4.08 -3.98 -26.17
N ALA A 163 -4.87 -4.65 -25.33
CA ALA A 163 -5.64 -4.00 -24.27
C ALA A 163 -4.74 -3.17 -23.35
N SER A 164 -3.60 -3.72 -22.93
CA SER A 164 -2.64 -2.99 -22.09
C SER A 164 -2.05 -1.76 -22.78
N GLY A 165 -1.78 -1.83 -24.09
CA GLY A 165 -1.29 -0.71 -24.88
C GLY A 165 -2.32 0.41 -25.02
N VAL A 166 -3.58 0.04 -25.28
CA VAL A 166 -4.71 0.99 -25.32
C VAL A 166 -4.87 1.68 -23.96
N SER A 167 -4.81 0.95 -22.85
CA SER A 167 -4.92 1.53 -21.51
C SER A 167 -3.80 2.52 -21.19
N VAL A 168 -2.54 2.18 -21.44
CA VAL A 168 -1.40 3.10 -21.18
C VAL A 168 -1.47 4.33 -22.09
N SER A 169 -1.83 4.14 -23.36
CA SER A 169 -1.99 5.24 -24.31
C SER A 169 -3.13 6.18 -23.90
N LEU A 170 -4.26 5.63 -23.44
CA LEU A 170 -5.37 6.41 -22.94
C LEU A 170 -4.93 7.30 -21.77
N VAL A 171 -4.17 6.76 -20.81
CA VAL A 171 -3.65 7.55 -19.68
C VAL A 171 -2.75 8.70 -20.14
N LEU A 172 -1.82 8.45 -21.08
CA LEU A 172 -0.96 9.49 -21.64
C LEU A 172 -1.74 10.59 -22.37
N VAL A 173 -2.73 10.18 -23.18
CA VAL A 173 -3.57 11.09 -23.94
C VAL A 173 -4.45 11.91 -23.00
N SER A 174 -5.11 11.27 -22.03
CA SER A 174 -5.89 11.96 -20.98
C SER A 174 -5.03 12.96 -20.22
N HIS A 175 -3.82 12.59 -19.81
CA HIS A 175 -2.91 13.51 -19.17
C HIS A 175 -2.58 14.71 -20.06
N SER A 176 -2.26 14.50 -21.34
CA SER A 176 -1.96 15.58 -22.29
C SER A 176 -3.13 16.56 -22.45
N PHE A 177 -4.36 16.06 -22.49
CA PHE A 177 -5.57 16.88 -22.60
C PHE A 177 -5.89 17.65 -21.32
N PHE A 178 -5.75 17.00 -20.15
CA PHE A 178 -6.17 17.57 -18.87
C PHE A 178 -5.06 18.25 -18.07
N LYS A 179 -3.81 18.26 -18.53
CA LYS A 179 -2.66 18.84 -17.81
C LYS A 179 -2.87 20.29 -17.34
N HIS A 180 -3.66 21.07 -18.07
CA HIS A 180 -3.92 22.48 -17.76
C HIS A 180 -4.90 22.66 -16.58
N LYS A 181 -5.64 21.61 -16.20
CA LYS A 181 -6.57 21.61 -15.06
C LYS A 181 -5.97 21.00 -13.79
N LEU A 182 -4.74 20.50 -13.87
CA LEU A 182 -4.07 19.82 -12.77
C LEU A 182 -3.25 20.80 -11.93
N GLU A 183 -3.44 20.75 -10.61
CA GLU A 183 -2.67 21.55 -9.66
C GLU A 183 -1.35 20.85 -9.33
N ASN A 184 -0.23 21.48 -9.70
CA ASN A 184 1.10 20.88 -9.59
C ASN A 184 1.86 21.36 -8.35
N ILE A 185 1.23 21.28 -7.17
CA ILE A 185 1.89 21.66 -5.91
C ILE A 185 2.85 20.54 -5.48
N SER A 186 4.16 20.83 -5.49
CA SER A 186 5.18 19.90 -5.02
C SER A 186 5.55 20.19 -3.56
N LEU A 187 5.09 19.35 -2.64
CA LEU A 187 5.47 19.41 -1.22
C LEU A 187 6.78 18.66 -0.98
N ILE A 188 7.90 19.23 -1.45
CA ILE A 188 9.21 18.59 -1.32
C ILE A 188 9.81 18.95 0.04
N LYS A 189 9.89 17.95 0.93
CA LYS A 189 10.67 17.99 2.17
C LYS A 189 11.36 16.65 2.34
N ASN A 190 12.48 16.59 3.07
CA ASN A 190 13.17 15.32 3.31
C ASN A 190 12.65 14.66 4.61
N PRO A 191 11.70 13.70 4.53
CA PRO A 191 11.11 13.04 5.69
C PRO A 191 12.12 12.20 6.49
N ILE A 192 13.03 11.50 5.81
CA ILE A 192 14.01 10.62 6.48
C ILE A 192 14.99 11.44 7.32
N LYS A 193 15.45 12.57 6.78
CA LYS A 193 16.34 13.48 7.50
C LYS A 193 15.68 13.98 8.79
N LEU A 194 14.37 14.25 8.76
CA LEU A 194 13.62 14.64 9.96
C LEU A 194 13.56 13.49 10.97
N ILE A 195 13.14 12.28 10.55
CA ILE A 195 13.07 11.09 11.43
C ILE A 195 14.42 10.83 12.10
N VAL A 196 15.51 10.81 11.32
CA VAL A 196 16.86 10.54 11.84
C VAL A 196 17.27 11.62 12.84
N ARG A 197 17.02 12.89 12.56
CA ARG A 197 17.35 13.99 13.47
C ARG A 197 16.58 13.91 14.79
N VAL A 198 15.28 13.65 14.74
CA VAL A 198 14.44 13.50 15.94
C VAL A 198 14.89 12.29 16.77
N LEU A 199 15.17 11.15 16.13
CA LEU A 199 15.68 9.95 16.83
C LEU A 199 17.07 10.19 17.44
N CYS A 200 17.99 10.82 16.72
CA CYS A 200 19.31 11.16 17.23
C CYS A 200 19.22 12.12 18.42
N TYR A 201 18.33 13.12 18.36
CA TYR A 201 18.10 14.04 19.45
C TYR A 201 17.53 13.33 20.69
N ALA A 202 16.48 12.52 20.52
CA ALA A 202 15.85 11.74 21.58
C ALA A 202 16.80 10.70 22.20
N ARG A 203 17.78 10.21 21.44
CA ARG A 203 18.85 9.34 21.95
C ARG A 203 19.88 10.11 22.77
N LYS A 204 20.22 11.34 22.36
CA LYS A 204 21.26 12.17 22.99
C LYS A 204 20.77 12.84 24.27
N HIS A 205 19.52 13.26 24.32
CA HIS A 205 18.96 14.00 25.46
C HIS A 205 18.02 13.12 26.29
N LYS A 206 18.38 12.90 27.55
CA LYS A 206 17.57 12.15 28.53
C LYS A 206 16.64 13.03 29.35
N TYR A 207 16.90 14.34 29.36
CA TYR A 207 16.18 15.35 30.14
C TYR A 207 15.92 16.58 29.26
N PRO A 208 14.84 17.35 29.53
CA PRO A 208 14.56 18.59 28.81
C PRO A 208 15.66 19.63 29.08
N GLN A 209 16.10 20.35 28.04
CA GLN A 209 17.18 21.33 28.16
C GLN A 209 16.68 22.68 28.68
N ASN A 210 15.58 23.18 28.11
CA ASN A 210 14.97 24.47 28.47
C ASN A 210 13.44 24.31 28.48
N ARG A 211 12.90 23.77 29.58
CA ARG A 211 11.47 23.50 29.71
C ARG A 211 10.70 24.82 29.94
N SER A 212 9.74 25.16 29.09
CA SER A 212 8.88 26.34 29.30
C SER A 212 8.11 26.23 30.61
N ALA A 213 7.98 27.33 31.36
CA ALA A 213 7.28 27.36 32.64
C ALA A 213 5.81 26.88 32.55
N LEU A 214 5.17 27.11 31.40
CA LEU A 214 3.79 26.67 31.11
C LEU A 214 3.61 25.15 30.92
N THR A 215 4.69 24.37 30.83
CA THR A 215 4.62 22.89 30.77
C THR A 215 4.63 22.21 32.14
N TYR A 216 4.76 22.96 33.25
CA TYR A 216 4.78 22.36 34.60
C TYR A 216 3.42 21.78 35.03
N TRP A 217 2.33 22.19 34.38
CA TRP A 217 0.97 21.76 34.69
C TRP A 217 0.54 20.47 33.95
N GLU A 218 1.35 19.92 33.06
CA GLU A 218 1.02 18.68 32.35
C GLU A 218 1.18 17.47 33.26
N GLU A 219 0.08 16.73 33.47
CA GLU A 219 0.03 15.53 34.31
C GLU A 219 0.78 14.33 33.70
N GLU A 220 0.90 14.27 32.36
CA GLU A 220 1.58 13.19 31.65
C GLU A 220 3.10 13.46 31.51
N ALA A 221 3.92 12.51 31.96
CA ALA A 221 5.36 12.57 31.76
C ALA A 221 5.70 12.51 30.25
N PRO A 222 6.45 13.48 29.69
CA PRO A 222 6.76 13.53 28.27
C PRO A 222 7.58 12.31 27.84
N SER A 223 7.28 11.76 26.66
CA SER A 223 8.11 10.70 26.08
C SER A 223 9.49 11.23 25.69
N LYS A 224 10.48 10.35 25.50
CA LYS A 224 11.81 10.79 25.02
C LYS A 224 11.77 11.52 23.68
N LEU A 225 10.79 11.18 22.84
CA LEU A 225 10.58 11.89 21.58
C LEU A 225 9.97 13.29 21.83
N ASP A 226 9.10 13.43 22.83
CA ASP A 226 8.52 14.73 23.23
C ASP A 226 9.59 15.73 23.64
N LEU A 227 10.68 15.30 24.27
CA LEU A 227 11.77 16.18 24.67
C LEU A 227 12.40 16.95 23.48
N GLY A 228 12.21 16.48 22.25
CA GLY A 228 12.65 17.16 21.04
C GLY A 228 11.77 18.36 20.63
N LYS A 229 10.58 18.51 21.20
CA LYS A 229 9.67 19.61 20.87
C LYS A 229 10.21 20.93 21.43
N ASP A 230 9.97 22.00 20.68
CA ASP A 230 10.19 23.40 21.05
C ASP A 230 9.66 23.74 22.45
N LYS A 231 8.47 23.27 22.80
CA LYS A 231 7.84 23.45 24.12
C LYS A 231 8.69 22.92 25.30
N TYR A 232 9.55 21.93 25.05
CA TYR A 232 10.49 21.38 26.05
C TYR A 232 11.94 21.84 25.84
N GLY A 233 12.14 22.86 24.99
CA GLY A 233 13.46 23.43 24.65
C GLY A 233 14.21 22.68 23.56
N GLY A 234 13.53 21.81 22.82
CA GLY A 234 14.09 21.08 21.68
C GLY A 234 14.04 21.88 20.37
N PRO A 235 14.75 21.44 19.32
CA PRO A 235 14.89 22.19 18.07
C PRO A 235 13.79 21.90 17.03
N PHE A 236 12.80 21.06 17.35
CA PHE A 236 11.75 20.62 16.41
C PHE A 236 10.39 21.16 16.81
N THR A 237 9.52 21.39 15.85
CA THR A 237 8.14 21.79 16.16
C THR A 237 7.33 20.63 16.74
N GLU A 238 6.24 20.93 17.43
CA GLU A 238 5.33 19.90 17.95
C GLU A 238 4.82 18.97 16.83
N GLU A 239 4.47 19.53 15.67
CA GLU A 239 4.00 18.79 14.50
C GLU A 239 5.06 17.82 13.96
N GLU A 240 6.33 18.25 13.87
CA GLU A 240 7.42 17.42 13.36
C GLU A 240 7.66 16.19 14.25
N VAL A 241 7.57 16.36 15.58
CA VAL A 241 7.74 15.25 16.53
C VAL A 241 6.52 14.32 16.52
N GLU A 242 5.30 14.85 16.47
CA GLU A 242 4.08 14.02 16.37
C GLU A 242 4.00 13.28 15.03
N ASP A 243 4.51 13.86 13.94
CA ASP A 243 4.65 13.18 12.64
C ASP A 243 5.51 11.91 12.78
N VAL A 244 6.69 12.04 13.40
CA VAL A 244 7.62 10.91 13.61
C VAL A 244 6.99 9.85 14.50
N LYS A 245 6.33 10.23 15.60
CA LYS A 245 5.63 9.28 16.47
C LYS A 245 4.52 8.54 15.75
N THR A 246 3.76 9.24 14.90
CA THR A 246 2.64 8.64 14.18
C THR A 246 3.12 7.51 13.28
N ILE A 247 4.25 7.68 12.59
CA ILE A 247 4.86 6.63 11.77
C ILE A 247 5.19 5.39 12.60
N PHE A 248 5.85 5.56 13.75
CA PHE A 248 6.18 4.44 14.64
C PHE A 248 4.96 3.78 15.27
N ARG A 249 3.86 4.52 15.50
CA ARG A 249 2.59 3.96 15.98
C ARG A 249 1.87 3.17 14.89
N MET A 250 1.96 3.60 13.63
CA MET A 250 1.31 2.95 12.49
C MET A 250 2.03 1.69 12.00
N LEU A 251 3.38 1.70 11.99
CA LEU A 251 4.18 0.62 11.38
C LEU A 251 3.83 -0.80 11.90
N PRO A 252 3.62 -1.03 13.21
CA PRO A 252 3.24 -2.36 13.71
C PRO A 252 1.89 -2.85 13.17
N LEU A 253 0.95 -1.95 12.85
CA LEU A 253 -0.37 -2.34 12.35
C LEU A 253 -0.32 -2.93 10.94
N PHE A 254 0.76 -2.69 10.19
CA PHE A 254 0.90 -3.16 8.81
C PHE A 254 1.00 -4.69 8.73
N ILE A 255 1.29 -5.38 9.84
CA ILE A 255 1.25 -6.85 9.92
C ILE A 255 -0.11 -7.42 9.52
N GLY A 256 -1.20 -6.68 9.77
CA GLY A 256 -2.56 -7.11 9.42
C GLY A 256 -2.95 -6.87 7.96
N PHE A 257 -2.20 -6.07 7.22
CA PHE A 257 -2.61 -5.61 5.88
C PHE A 257 -2.42 -6.69 4.81
N GLY A 258 -1.41 -7.55 4.98
CA GLY A 258 -1.14 -8.67 4.07
C GLY A 258 -2.00 -9.92 4.29
N VAL A 259 -2.90 -9.93 5.28
CA VAL A 259 -3.67 -11.13 5.66
C VAL A 259 -4.57 -11.65 4.53
N ILE A 260 -5.15 -10.76 3.73
CA ILE A 260 -6.03 -11.17 2.63
C ILE A 260 -5.27 -12.06 1.64
N ASN A 261 -4.04 -11.70 1.30
CA ASN A 261 -3.20 -12.46 0.37
C ASN A 261 -2.77 -13.83 0.93
N LEU A 262 -2.74 -14.01 2.26
CA LEU A 262 -2.51 -15.32 2.88
C LEU A 262 -3.73 -16.25 2.76
N GLY A 263 -4.94 -15.67 2.76
CA GLY A 263 -6.18 -16.40 2.52
C GLY A 263 -6.44 -16.69 1.04
N ASP A 264 -5.77 -15.96 0.16
CA ASP A 264 -5.79 -16.18 -1.29
C ASP A 264 -4.97 -17.42 -1.65
N ASP A 265 -5.40 -18.12 -2.69
CA ASP A 265 -4.61 -19.19 -3.28
C ASP A 265 -4.48 -18.87 -4.77
N THR A 266 -3.52 -18.01 -5.10
CA THR A 266 -3.33 -17.56 -6.49
C THR A 266 -2.85 -18.71 -7.38
N TYR A 267 -3.76 -19.25 -8.20
CA TYR A 267 -3.44 -20.23 -9.24
C TYR A 267 -3.31 -19.56 -10.59
N TRP A 268 -2.22 -19.87 -11.30
CA TRP A 268 -1.76 -19.09 -12.44
C TRP A 268 -2.39 -19.47 -13.78
N SER A 269 -3.05 -20.62 -13.87
CA SER A 269 -3.61 -21.07 -15.14
C SER A 269 -4.84 -21.95 -14.97
N ALA A 270 -5.94 -21.53 -15.60
CA ALA A 270 -6.93 -22.48 -16.09
C ALA A 270 -6.23 -23.53 -16.97
N VAL A 271 -6.71 -24.77 -17.04
CA VAL A 271 -6.12 -25.84 -17.85
C VAL A 271 -7.14 -26.31 -18.88
N ASP A 272 -6.64 -26.78 -20.03
CA ASP A 272 -7.43 -27.46 -21.04
C ASP A 272 -8.24 -28.59 -20.39
N GLY A 273 -9.56 -28.41 -20.35
CA GLY A 273 -10.49 -29.38 -19.74
C GLY A 273 -11.39 -28.82 -18.64
N PHE A 274 -11.16 -27.59 -18.16
CA PHE A 274 -12.11 -26.97 -17.22
C PHE A 274 -13.39 -26.51 -17.92
N THR A 275 -14.52 -26.86 -17.32
CA THR A 275 -15.79 -26.17 -17.59
C THR A 275 -15.73 -24.73 -17.08
N LEU A 276 -16.55 -23.83 -17.65
CA LEU A 276 -16.57 -22.42 -17.24
C LEU A 276 -16.74 -22.22 -15.71
N PRO A 277 -17.65 -22.96 -15.01
CA PRO A 277 -17.77 -22.84 -13.56
C PRO A 277 -16.53 -23.29 -12.79
N THR A 278 -15.88 -24.38 -13.21
CA THR A 278 -14.64 -24.84 -12.59
C THR A 278 -13.49 -23.87 -12.84
N CYS A 279 -13.46 -23.22 -14.02
CA CYS A 279 -12.48 -22.17 -14.29
C CYS A 279 -12.66 -20.99 -13.33
N PHE A 280 -13.90 -20.49 -13.15
CA PHE A 280 -14.19 -19.40 -12.23
C PHE A 280 -13.86 -19.72 -10.77
N ALA A 281 -14.05 -20.97 -10.35
CA ALA A 281 -13.69 -21.41 -9.01
C ALA A 281 -12.16 -21.47 -8.83
N VAL A 282 -11.40 -21.90 -9.83
CA VAL A 282 -9.93 -22.03 -9.73
C VAL A 282 -9.21 -20.69 -9.89
N THR A 283 -9.73 -19.76 -10.69
CA THR A 283 -9.10 -18.44 -10.92
C THR A 283 -9.55 -17.37 -9.92
N ASP A 284 -10.31 -17.73 -8.87
CA ASP A 284 -10.92 -16.81 -7.91
C ASP A 284 -11.76 -15.68 -8.57
N SER A 285 -12.26 -15.89 -9.79
CA SER A 285 -13.05 -14.90 -10.54
C SER A 285 -14.30 -14.47 -9.77
N MET A 286 -14.92 -15.40 -9.02
CA MET A 286 -16.08 -15.11 -8.19
C MET A 286 -15.73 -14.14 -7.05
N TYR A 287 -14.56 -14.31 -6.41
CA TYR A 287 -14.08 -13.40 -5.37
C TYR A 287 -13.93 -11.97 -5.92
N PHE A 288 -13.33 -11.80 -7.11
CA PHE A 288 -13.18 -10.48 -7.72
C PHE A 288 -14.52 -9.85 -8.10
N LEU A 289 -15.42 -10.63 -8.70
CA LEU A 289 -16.78 -10.17 -9.05
C LEU A 289 -17.56 -9.74 -7.81
N CYS A 290 -17.58 -10.57 -6.77
CA CYS A 290 -18.22 -10.24 -5.50
C CYS A 290 -17.61 -8.99 -4.88
N SER A 291 -16.29 -8.83 -4.93
CA SER A 291 -15.60 -7.65 -4.40
C SER A 291 -16.02 -6.36 -5.13
N VAL A 292 -16.13 -6.40 -6.46
CA VAL A 292 -16.65 -5.28 -7.27
C VAL A 292 -18.07 -4.92 -6.86
N ILE A 293 -18.97 -5.91 -6.80
CA ILE A 293 -20.38 -5.69 -6.43
C ILE A 293 -20.47 -5.12 -5.01
N LEU A 294 -19.75 -5.69 -4.04
CA LEU A 294 -19.76 -5.24 -2.66
C LEU A 294 -19.22 -3.82 -2.49
N ILE A 295 -18.17 -3.44 -3.22
CA ILE A 295 -17.64 -2.07 -3.17
C ILE A 295 -18.65 -1.07 -3.75
N LEU A 296 -19.29 -1.40 -4.87
CA LEU A 296 -20.33 -0.55 -5.45
C LEU A 296 -21.54 -0.42 -4.50
N LEU A 297 -21.98 -1.52 -3.89
CA LEU A 297 -23.03 -1.50 -2.86
C LEU A 297 -22.61 -0.67 -1.65
N TYR A 298 -21.35 -0.76 -1.22
CA TYR A 298 -20.84 0.05 -0.11
C TYR A 298 -20.86 1.54 -0.45
N LEU A 299 -20.33 1.92 -1.62
CA LEU A 299 -20.24 3.30 -2.07
C LEU A 299 -21.61 3.95 -2.29
N PHE A 300 -22.53 3.27 -3.00
CA PHE A 300 -23.81 3.85 -3.39
C PHE A 300 -24.91 3.68 -2.35
N PHE A 301 -24.90 2.58 -1.58
CA PHE A 301 -26.00 2.24 -0.67
C PHE A 301 -25.60 2.36 0.79
N ILE A 302 -24.61 1.58 1.25
CA ILE A 302 -24.27 1.52 2.69
C ILE A 302 -23.82 2.89 3.19
N ARG A 303 -22.96 3.55 2.43
CA ARG A 303 -22.42 4.84 2.82
C ARG A 303 -23.45 5.95 2.83
N VAL A 304 -24.38 5.95 1.87
CA VAL A 304 -25.43 6.98 1.76
C VAL A 304 -26.50 6.75 2.83
N CYS A 305 -26.95 5.51 3.01
CA CYS A 305 -28.09 5.20 3.89
C CYS A 305 -27.70 4.95 5.35
N PHE A 306 -26.47 4.50 5.64
CA PHE A 306 -26.07 4.00 6.97
C PHE A 306 -24.80 4.66 7.53
N TYR A 307 -24.46 5.88 7.10
CA TYR A 307 -23.22 6.57 7.53
C TYR A 307 -23.02 6.62 9.06
N LYS A 308 -24.10 6.76 9.84
CA LYS A 308 -24.04 6.81 11.32
C LYS A 308 -23.66 5.48 11.97
N TYR A 309 -23.88 4.36 11.29
CA TYR A 309 -23.64 3.02 11.84
C TYR A 309 -22.29 2.45 11.39
N ILE A 310 -21.50 3.20 10.61
CA ILE A 310 -20.19 2.75 10.15
C ILE A 310 -19.22 2.78 11.35
N PRO A 311 -18.65 1.64 11.76
CA PRO A 311 -17.71 1.60 12.87
C PRO A 311 -16.34 2.18 12.46
N SER A 312 -15.47 2.41 13.45
CA SER A 312 -14.13 2.96 13.22
C SER A 312 -13.30 2.11 12.24
N MET A 313 -12.32 2.72 11.57
CA MET A 313 -11.45 2.04 10.59
C MET A 313 -10.78 0.79 11.18
N LEU A 314 -10.27 0.87 12.43
CA LEU A 314 -9.60 -0.26 13.09
C LEU A 314 -10.55 -1.40 13.42
N THR A 315 -11.79 -1.10 13.81
CA THR A 315 -12.82 -2.12 14.06
C THR A 315 -13.22 -2.80 12.76
N ARG A 316 -13.41 -2.05 11.67
CA ARG A 316 -13.69 -2.61 10.34
C ARG A 316 -12.57 -3.56 9.89
N MET A 317 -11.32 -3.14 9.98
CA MET A 317 -10.17 -4.00 9.66
C MET A 317 -10.10 -5.25 10.55
N SER A 318 -10.38 -5.13 11.86
CA SER A 318 -10.37 -6.28 12.77
C SER A 318 -11.44 -7.32 12.39
N VAL A 319 -12.65 -6.87 12.05
CA VAL A 319 -13.73 -7.74 11.56
C VAL A 319 -13.33 -8.40 10.24
N GLY A 320 -12.72 -7.65 9.32
CA GLY A 320 -12.24 -8.19 8.06
C GLY A 320 -11.17 -9.28 8.23
N ILE A 321 -10.17 -9.07 9.10
CA ILE A 321 -9.15 -10.08 9.43
C ILE A 321 -9.79 -11.32 10.08
N PHE A 322 -10.82 -11.14 10.90
CA PHE A 322 -11.58 -12.27 11.46
C PHE A 322 -12.33 -13.05 10.37
N LEU A 323 -12.91 -12.38 9.37
CA LEU A 323 -13.51 -13.05 8.21
C LEU A 323 -12.45 -13.80 7.38
N ALA A 324 -11.25 -13.24 7.20
CA ALA A 324 -10.15 -13.95 6.55
C ALA A 324 -9.75 -15.23 7.32
N PHE A 325 -9.78 -15.18 8.66
CA PHE A 325 -9.59 -16.38 9.48
C PHE A 325 -10.68 -17.44 9.18
N ILE A 326 -11.95 -17.03 9.16
CA ILE A 326 -13.07 -17.93 8.80
C ILE A 326 -12.85 -18.55 7.42
N VAL A 327 -12.36 -17.77 6.44
CA VAL A 327 -12.05 -18.28 5.08
C VAL A 327 -11.00 -19.39 5.11
N THR A 328 -9.90 -19.19 5.86
CA THR A 328 -8.88 -20.25 5.96
C THR A 328 -9.43 -21.49 6.65
N VAL A 329 -10.25 -21.33 7.70
CA VAL A 329 -10.90 -22.45 8.40
C VAL A 329 -11.91 -23.16 7.50
N SER A 330 -12.69 -22.42 6.68
CA SER A 330 -13.62 -23.04 5.74
C SER A 330 -12.88 -23.89 4.71
N LYS A 331 -11.69 -23.44 4.24
CA LYS A 331 -10.84 -24.26 3.38
C LYS A 331 -10.36 -25.54 4.08
N VAL A 332 -9.93 -25.46 5.34
CA VAL A 332 -9.59 -26.66 6.14
C VAL A 332 -10.77 -27.63 6.20
N ILE A 333 -11.98 -27.14 6.51
CA ILE A 333 -13.20 -27.96 6.62
C ILE A 333 -13.53 -28.63 5.27
N MET A 334 -13.48 -27.87 4.18
CA MET A 334 -13.69 -28.39 2.83
C MET A 334 -12.76 -29.56 2.54
N PHE A 335 -11.47 -29.44 2.85
CA PHE A 335 -10.51 -30.52 2.63
C PHE A 335 -10.74 -31.75 3.52
N VAL A 336 -11.29 -31.58 4.72
CA VAL A 336 -11.70 -32.71 5.56
C VAL A 336 -12.90 -33.45 4.96
N ILE A 337 -13.89 -32.72 4.44
CA ILE A 337 -15.11 -33.29 3.85
C ILE A 337 -14.79 -33.95 2.51
N GLU A 338 -14.08 -33.28 1.61
CA GLU A 338 -13.79 -33.78 0.26
C GLU A 338 -12.87 -35.01 0.27
N ARG A 339 -12.00 -35.15 1.29
CA ARG A 339 -11.19 -36.36 1.48
C ARG A 339 -12.04 -37.64 1.59
N SER A 340 -13.33 -37.50 1.94
CA SER A 340 -14.27 -38.62 2.04
C SER A 340 -15.07 -38.91 0.75
N HIS A 341 -15.16 -37.95 -0.19
CA HIS A 341 -15.94 -38.09 -1.44
C HIS A 341 -15.25 -37.37 -2.62
N HIS A 342 -14.72 -38.13 -3.58
CA HIS A 342 -14.01 -37.64 -4.78
C HIS A 342 -14.96 -37.07 -5.86
N ASP A 343 -15.77 -36.05 -5.54
CA ASP A 343 -16.72 -35.48 -6.51
C ASP A 343 -16.43 -33.99 -6.78
N ILE A 344 -15.58 -33.74 -7.79
CA ILE A 344 -14.98 -32.42 -8.15
C ILE A 344 -16.03 -31.30 -8.31
N ASN A 345 -17.26 -31.63 -8.72
CA ASN A 345 -18.33 -30.64 -8.90
C ASN A 345 -18.87 -30.08 -7.57
N ASN A 346 -18.78 -30.84 -6.47
CA ASN A 346 -19.17 -30.36 -5.15
C ASN A 346 -18.07 -29.48 -4.54
N PHE A 347 -16.81 -29.80 -4.79
CA PHE A 347 -15.66 -28.97 -4.40
C PHE A 347 -15.76 -27.52 -4.92
N GLY A 348 -16.09 -27.35 -6.21
CA GLY A 348 -16.22 -26.02 -6.82
C GLY A 348 -17.33 -25.17 -6.21
N LYS A 349 -18.45 -25.79 -5.82
CA LYS A 349 -19.57 -25.08 -5.16
C LYS A 349 -19.22 -24.65 -3.73
N LEU A 350 -18.48 -25.47 -3.00
CA LEU A 350 -18.00 -25.16 -1.66
C LEU A 350 -16.98 -24.01 -1.68
N LEU A 351 -16.09 -23.98 -2.68
CA LEU A 351 -15.13 -22.90 -2.90
C LEU A 351 -15.81 -21.54 -3.12
N PHE A 352 -16.95 -21.47 -3.81
CA PHE A 352 -17.67 -20.21 -4.00
C PHE A 352 -18.13 -19.59 -2.68
N ILE A 353 -18.50 -20.40 -1.69
CA ILE A 353 -18.87 -19.90 -0.36
C ILE A 353 -17.65 -19.23 0.29
N SER A 354 -16.51 -19.91 0.28
CA SER A 354 -15.25 -19.39 0.81
C SER A 354 -14.81 -18.10 0.09
N GLN A 355 -14.94 -18.03 -1.24
CA GLN A 355 -14.60 -16.86 -2.06
C GLN A 355 -15.54 -15.67 -1.78
N THR A 356 -16.81 -15.94 -1.52
CA THR A 356 -17.77 -14.89 -1.16
C THR A 356 -17.42 -14.28 0.19
N VAL A 357 -17.10 -15.10 1.20
CA VAL A 357 -16.64 -14.60 2.52
C VAL A 357 -15.31 -13.84 2.39
N GLN A 358 -14.41 -14.30 1.51
CA GLN A 358 -13.17 -13.59 1.21
C GLN A 358 -13.42 -12.20 0.62
N ALA A 359 -14.45 -12.02 -0.22
CA ALA A 359 -14.82 -10.71 -0.76
C ALA A 359 -15.30 -9.73 0.35
N PHE A 360 -16.03 -10.23 1.35
CA PHE A 360 -16.39 -9.44 2.53
C PHE A 360 -15.17 -9.08 3.39
N SER A 361 -14.20 -9.98 3.52
CA SER A 361 -12.91 -9.66 4.15
C SER A 361 -12.17 -8.56 3.37
N TYR A 362 -12.11 -8.68 2.04
CA TYR A 362 -11.41 -7.73 1.17
C TYR A 362 -11.91 -6.29 1.35
N ILE A 363 -13.22 -6.07 1.28
CA ILE A 363 -13.80 -4.73 1.42
C ILE A 363 -13.58 -4.12 2.83
N LEU A 364 -13.44 -4.95 3.86
CA LEU A 364 -13.27 -4.49 5.24
C LEU A 364 -11.82 -4.21 5.62
N VAL A 365 -10.85 -4.85 4.96
CA VAL A 365 -9.42 -4.65 5.25
C VAL A 365 -8.74 -3.79 4.20
N TYR A 366 -8.93 -4.08 2.92
CA TYR A 366 -8.08 -3.54 1.86
C TYR A 366 -8.31 -2.03 1.60
N PRO A 367 -9.52 -1.54 1.24
CA PRO A 367 -9.75 -0.11 1.11
C PRO A 367 -9.64 0.64 2.44
N VAL A 368 -10.06 0.01 3.55
CA VAL A 368 -10.02 0.63 4.88
C VAL A 368 -8.58 0.83 5.37
N SER A 369 -7.66 -0.11 5.09
CA SER A 369 -6.25 0.04 5.46
C SER A 369 -5.54 1.11 4.64
N LEU A 370 -5.90 1.28 3.36
CA LEU A 370 -5.39 2.39 2.56
C LEU A 370 -5.96 3.74 3.04
N GLU A 371 -7.27 3.80 3.31
CA GLU A 371 -7.94 4.95 3.92
C GLU A 371 -7.26 5.35 5.24
N PHE A 372 -7.02 4.38 6.13
CA PHE A 372 -6.31 4.57 7.38
C PHE A 372 -4.89 5.09 7.16
N THR A 373 -4.15 4.49 6.22
CA THR A 373 -2.76 4.87 5.93
C THR A 373 -2.69 6.31 5.47
N VAL A 374 -3.53 6.70 4.52
CA VAL A 374 -3.59 8.07 4.01
C VAL A 374 -4.04 9.06 5.08
N ALA A 375 -5.09 8.73 5.84
CA ALA A 375 -5.68 9.65 6.82
C ALA A 375 -4.72 9.97 7.98
N GLN A 376 -3.99 8.96 8.44
CA GLN A 376 -3.10 9.05 9.61
C GLN A 376 -1.67 9.45 9.24
N SER A 377 -1.22 9.18 8.01
CA SER A 377 0.14 9.53 7.59
C SER A 377 0.39 11.05 7.60
N PRO A 378 1.59 11.48 8.04
CA PRO A 378 2.06 12.85 7.84
C PRO A 378 2.04 13.25 6.36
N VAL A 379 1.69 14.51 6.07
CA VAL A 379 1.54 15.01 4.69
C VAL A 379 2.85 14.84 3.90
N HIS A 380 3.98 15.17 4.50
CA HIS A 380 5.31 15.09 3.90
C HIS A 380 5.89 13.67 3.81
N MET A 381 5.24 12.68 4.43
CA MET A 381 5.71 11.28 4.47
C MET A 381 4.70 10.30 3.87
N ARG A 382 3.58 10.81 3.34
CA ARG A 382 2.50 10.01 2.77
C ARG A 382 3.02 9.11 1.64
N GLY A 383 4.01 9.57 0.87
CA GLY A 383 4.70 8.84 -0.21
C GLY A 383 5.18 7.49 0.25
N VAL A 384 6.04 7.57 1.27
CA VAL A 384 6.67 6.43 1.93
C VAL A 384 5.64 5.53 2.60
N MET A 385 4.65 6.10 3.29
CA MET A 385 3.64 5.33 4.04
C MET A 385 2.73 4.50 3.11
N VAL A 386 2.29 5.06 1.99
CA VAL A 386 1.54 4.30 0.97
C VAL A 386 2.44 3.26 0.30
N GLY A 387 3.70 3.57 0.03
CA GLY A 387 4.65 2.58 -0.49
C GLY A 387 4.87 1.40 0.47
N LEU A 388 4.93 1.66 1.78
CA LEU A 388 4.99 0.63 2.81
C LEU A 388 3.68 -0.17 2.91
N TRP A 389 2.52 0.47 2.68
CA TRP A 389 1.24 -0.23 2.56
C TRP A 389 1.25 -1.24 1.42
N TYR A 390 1.71 -0.85 0.21
CA TYR A 390 1.87 -1.79 -0.91
C TYR A 390 2.87 -2.91 -0.59
N THR A 391 3.95 -2.59 0.12
CA THR A 391 4.94 -3.59 0.56
C THR A 391 4.31 -4.60 1.53
N ALA A 392 3.49 -4.15 2.47
CA ALA A 392 2.81 -5.01 3.43
C ALA A 392 1.74 -5.88 2.76
N CYS A 393 0.90 -5.27 1.90
CA CYS A 393 -0.17 -5.96 1.18
C CYS A 393 0.39 -6.96 0.17
N TRP A 394 1.13 -6.51 -0.83
CA TRP A 394 1.57 -7.33 -1.96
C TRP A 394 2.93 -7.96 -1.75
N GLY A 395 3.90 -7.23 -1.20
CA GLY A 395 5.26 -7.76 -0.97
C GLY A 395 5.26 -8.89 0.05
N PHE A 396 5.04 -8.55 1.32
CA PHE A 396 5.04 -9.51 2.41
C PHE A 396 3.93 -10.56 2.29
N GLY A 397 2.71 -10.15 1.92
CA GLY A 397 1.58 -11.07 1.77
C GLY A 397 1.83 -12.18 0.75
N LEU A 398 2.19 -11.83 -0.49
CA LEU A 398 2.45 -12.80 -1.56
C LEU A 398 3.73 -13.60 -1.32
N PHE A 399 4.77 -12.95 -0.77
CA PHE A 399 6.02 -13.63 -0.44
C PHE A 399 5.81 -14.71 0.62
N LEU A 400 5.06 -14.40 1.68
CA LEU A 400 4.76 -15.34 2.75
C LEU A 400 3.86 -16.48 2.26
N ASP A 401 2.84 -16.18 1.46
CA ASP A 401 2.01 -17.22 0.81
C ASP A 401 2.86 -18.19 -0.03
N THR A 402 3.76 -17.65 -0.85
CA THR A 402 4.63 -18.43 -1.73
C THR A 402 5.62 -19.29 -0.93
N ILE A 403 6.23 -18.73 0.13
CA ILE A 403 7.18 -19.47 0.98
C ILE A 403 6.48 -20.60 1.73
N LEU A 404 5.25 -20.39 2.18
CA LEU A 404 4.50 -21.41 2.91
C LEU A 404 4.15 -22.63 2.05
N LYS A 405 4.20 -22.54 0.71
CA LYS A 405 3.94 -23.69 -0.17
C LYS A 405 5.10 -24.71 -0.19
N PHE A 406 6.35 -24.28 0.02
CA PHE A 406 7.52 -25.17 -0.08
C PHE A 406 7.56 -26.29 0.95
N PRO A 407 7.31 -26.07 2.27
CA PRO A 407 7.43 -27.13 3.27
C PRO A 407 6.39 -28.26 3.13
N PHE A 408 5.37 -28.08 2.28
CA PHE A 408 4.26 -29.02 2.12
C PHE A 408 4.20 -29.66 0.73
N ASP A 409 5.27 -29.54 -0.07
CA ASP A 409 5.38 -30.08 -1.42
C ASP A 409 4.19 -29.70 -2.31
N CYS A 410 3.60 -28.53 -2.07
CA CYS A 410 2.49 -28.00 -2.85
C CYS A 410 3.01 -27.31 -4.11
N GLU A 411 3.70 -28.10 -4.93
CA GLU A 411 4.42 -27.74 -6.15
C GLU A 411 3.51 -27.59 -7.39
N SER A 412 2.23 -27.96 -7.26
CA SER A 412 1.31 -28.07 -8.39
C SER A 412 0.74 -26.72 -8.83
N GLN A 413 0.39 -26.60 -10.11
CA GLN A 413 -0.38 -25.48 -10.69
C GLN A 413 -1.82 -25.38 -10.16
N TYR A 414 -2.22 -26.29 -9.28
CA TYR A 414 -3.58 -26.50 -8.80
C TYR A 414 -3.67 -26.35 -7.29
N ILE A 415 -4.92 -26.46 -6.82
CA ILE A 415 -5.24 -26.34 -5.41
C ILE A 415 -4.39 -27.30 -4.57
N CYS A 416 -3.57 -26.72 -3.68
CA CYS A 416 -2.73 -27.47 -2.77
C CYS A 416 -3.61 -28.43 -1.98
N THR A 417 -3.39 -29.74 -2.08
CA THR A 417 -4.26 -30.74 -1.44
C THR A 417 -3.82 -31.09 -0.01
N SER A 418 -2.74 -30.48 0.47
CA SER A 418 -2.19 -30.74 1.80
C SER A 418 -3.08 -30.12 2.88
N PHE A 419 -3.66 -30.99 3.71
CA PHE A 419 -4.42 -30.59 4.89
C PHE A 419 -3.59 -29.74 5.87
N TYR A 420 -2.32 -30.11 6.06
CA TYR A 420 -1.43 -29.42 6.99
C TYR A 420 -1.08 -27.99 6.52
N TYR A 421 -1.01 -27.77 5.22
CA TYR A 421 -0.80 -26.42 4.65
C TYR A 421 -1.91 -25.45 5.07
N TYR A 422 -3.17 -25.85 4.94
CA TYR A 422 -4.30 -25.00 5.32
C TYR A 422 -4.40 -24.80 6.84
N ILE A 423 -4.07 -25.82 7.64
CA ILE A 423 -3.95 -25.64 9.09
C ILE A 423 -2.89 -24.60 9.42
N THR A 424 -1.70 -24.69 8.82
CA THR A 424 -0.61 -23.74 9.07
C THR A 424 -1.00 -22.32 8.68
N LYS A 425 -1.69 -22.15 7.54
CA LYS A 425 -2.28 -20.85 7.15
C LYS A 425 -3.28 -20.35 8.20
N SER A 426 -4.21 -21.18 8.66
CA SER A 426 -5.19 -20.80 9.68
C SER A 426 -4.55 -20.39 11.01
N VAL A 427 -3.55 -21.13 11.48
CA VAL A 427 -2.80 -20.79 12.71
C VAL A 427 -2.06 -19.47 12.55
N LEU A 428 -1.41 -19.25 11.40
CA LEU A 428 -0.71 -18.02 11.11
C LEU A 428 -1.65 -16.81 11.08
N VAL A 429 -2.79 -16.92 10.38
CA VAL A 429 -3.81 -15.86 10.33
C VAL A 429 -4.40 -15.59 11.71
N LEU A 430 -4.60 -16.62 12.54
CA LEU A 430 -5.05 -16.46 13.93
C LEU A 430 -4.05 -15.68 14.78
N ILE A 431 -2.75 -15.97 14.66
CA ILE A 431 -1.68 -15.23 15.36
C ILE A 431 -1.72 -13.75 14.92
N ILE A 432 -1.82 -13.50 13.61
CA ILE A 432 -1.89 -12.12 13.08
C ILE A 432 -3.14 -11.41 13.61
N LEU A 433 -4.29 -12.08 13.65
CA LEU A 433 -5.53 -11.53 14.22
C LEU A 433 -5.34 -11.12 15.69
N ILE A 434 -4.79 -12.00 16.52
CA ILE A 434 -4.57 -11.73 17.95
C ILE A 434 -3.64 -10.52 18.12
N VAL A 435 -2.50 -10.53 17.42
CA VAL A 435 -1.52 -9.44 17.47
C VAL A 435 -2.14 -8.13 16.98
N PHE A 436 -2.85 -8.16 15.85
CA PHE A 436 -3.50 -6.98 15.29
C PHE A 436 -4.54 -6.38 16.23
N VAL A 437 -5.40 -7.20 16.85
CA VAL A 437 -6.42 -6.71 17.80
C VAL A 437 -5.76 -6.08 19.03
N ILE A 438 -4.67 -6.65 19.55
CA ILE A 438 -3.92 -6.06 20.67
C ILE A 438 -3.32 -4.70 20.27
N LEU A 439 -2.70 -4.61 19.09
CA LEU A 439 -2.12 -3.38 18.59
C LEU A 439 -3.19 -2.32 18.29
N ALA A 440 -4.30 -2.70 17.67
CA ALA A 440 -5.42 -1.82 17.33
C ALA A 440 -6.06 -1.22 18.59
N LYS A 441 -6.22 -2.00 19.67
CA LYS A 441 -6.72 -1.49 20.96
C LYS A 441 -5.78 -0.48 21.62
N ARG A 442 -4.48 -0.58 21.37
CA ARG A 442 -3.46 0.33 21.92
C ARG A 442 -3.18 1.52 21.01
N TYR A 443 -3.73 1.53 19.79
CA TYR A 443 -3.48 2.60 18.84
C TYR A 443 -4.27 3.86 19.20
N LYS A 444 -3.56 4.97 19.40
CA LYS A 444 -4.15 6.30 19.57
C LYS A 444 -4.21 6.99 18.21
N TYR A 445 -5.42 7.34 17.77
CA TYR A 445 -5.61 8.10 16.53
C TYR A 445 -4.89 9.44 16.60
N ARG A 446 -4.25 9.82 15.49
CA ARG A 446 -3.75 11.16 15.32
C ARG A 446 -4.93 12.10 15.09
N VAL A 447 -5.08 13.07 15.98
CA VAL A 447 -5.96 14.21 15.80
C VAL A 447 -5.11 15.33 15.20
N ARG A 448 -5.55 15.92 14.09
CA ARG A 448 -4.95 17.17 13.59
C ARG A 448 -5.64 18.28 14.36
N GLU A 449 -4.96 18.83 15.36
CA GLU A 449 -5.41 20.05 16.01
C GLU A 449 -5.32 21.17 14.97
N ASN A 450 -6.44 21.47 14.30
CA ASN A 450 -6.64 22.74 13.60
C ASN A 450 -6.97 23.86 14.61
N GLU A 451 -7.04 23.55 15.90
CA GLU A 451 -7.09 24.54 16.96
C GLU A 451 -5.70 25.16 17.03
N VAL A 452 -5.64 26.41 16.57
CA VAL A 452 -4.58 27.36 16.85
C VAL A 452 -3.94 27.01 18.19
N ASN A 453 -2.66 26.62 18.19
CA ASN A 453 -1.97 26.20 19.41
C ASN A 453 -1.95 27.40 20.37
N VAL A 454 -2.98 27.48 21.22
CA VAL A 454 -3.23 28.64 22.09
C VAL A 454 -2.03 28.83 22.99
N VAL A 455 -1.37 27.74 23.40
CA VAL A 455 -0.15 27.78 24.20
C VAL A 455 0.98 28.45 23.42
N GLN A 456 1.21 28.07 22.17
CA GLN A 456 2.24 28.69 21.35
C GLN A 456 1.96 30.16 21.05
N ILE A 457 0.69 30.54 20.83
CA ILE A 457 0.29 31.95 20.67
C ILE A 457 0.52 32.74 21.96
N VAL A 458 0.12 32.17 23.11
CA VAL A 458 0.27 32.83 24.40
C VAL A 458 1.74 32.98 24.77
N ASP A 459 2.57 31.94 24.56
CA ASP A 459 4.02 32.00 24.77
C ASP A 459 4.66 33.06 23.87
N ASP A 460 4.38 33.06 22.56
CA ASP A 460 4.94 34.03 21.61
C ASP A 460 4.48 35.47 21.95
N HIS A 461 3.26 35.64 22.43
CA HIS A 461 2.76 36.93 22.91
C HIS A 461 3.54 37.42 24.14
N TYR A 462 3.68 36.60 25.18
CA TYR A 462 4.43 36.95 26.38
C TYR A 462 5.92 37.18 26.10
N GLN A 463 6.51 36.37 25.22
CA GLN A 463 7.90 36.52 24.78
C GLN A 463 8.13 37.89 24.15
N ARG A 464 7.27 38.30 23.20
CA ARG A 464 7.34 39.63 22.58
C ARG A 464 7.14 40.75 23.59
N TYR A 465 6.25 40.58 24.57
CA TYR A 465 6.07 41.56 25.63
C TYR A 465 7.33 41.75 26.47
N MET A 466 7.98 40.66 26.87
CA MET A 466 9.24 40.69 27.62
C MET A 466 10.36 41.34 26.82
N GLU A 467 10.49 40.99 25.53
CA GLU A 467 11.49 41.59 24.63
C GLU A 467 11.25 43.10 24.45
N GLN A 468 10.00 43.52 24.29
CA GLN A 468 9.63 44.94 24.21
C GLN A 468 9.95 45.69 25.52
N GLU A 469 9.69 45.08 26.68
CA GLU A 469 10.01 45.66 27.97
C GLU A 469 11.52 45.79 28.20
N GLU A 470 12.29 44.76 27.83
CA GLU A 470 13.75 44.83 27.84
C GLU A 470 14.28 45.93 26.92
N GLN A 471 13.73 46.05 25.71
CA GLN A 471 14.15 47.07 24.75
C GLN A 471 13.78 48.48 25.22
N TYR A 472 12.61 48.66 25.84
CA TYR A 472 12.20 49.91 26.48
C TYR A 472 13.15 50.28 27.62
N ASN A 473 13.50 49.33 28.48
CA ASN A 473 14.43 49.55 29.60
C ASN A 473 15.86 49.87 29.11
N ARG A 474 16.33 49.24 28.03
CA ARG A 474 17.63 49.59 27.41
C ARG A 474 17.62 51.01 26.87
N ASN A 475 16.61 51.38 26.07
CA ASN A 475 16.50 52.73 25.51
C ASN A 475 16.43 53.80 26.62
N ARG A 476 15.69 53.52 27.71
CA ARG A 476 15.60 54.43 28.85
C ARG A 476 16.95 54.58 29.58
N ASN A 477 17.75 53.52 29.69
CA ASN A 477 19.07 53.61 30.29
C ASN A 477 20.06 54.36 29.37
N ASP A 478 19.98 54.15 28.05
CA ASP A 478 20.78 54.89 27.07
C ASP A 478 20.46 56.40 27.09
N ASP A 479 19.18 56.78 27.22
CA ASP A 479 18.76 58.19 27.37
C ASP A 479 19.28 58.83 28.68
N VAL A 480 19.36 58.05 29.76
CA VAL A 480 19.90 58.51 31.04
C VAL A 480 21.41 58.74 30.94
N ASP A 481 22.16 57.83 30.29
CA ASP A 481 23.62 57.98 30.09
C ASP A 481 23.98 59.11 29.12
N ILE A 482 23.13 59.41 28.13
CA ILE A 482 23.28 60.61 27.29
C ILE A 482 23.07 61.88 28.11
N HIS A 483 22.14 61.88 29.08
CA HIS A 483 21.88 63.07 29.89
C HIS A 483 23.03 63.41 30.86
N TYR A 484 23.81 62.43 31.31
CA TYR A 484 25.00 62.61 32.15
C TYR A 484 26.26 62.99 31.36
N SER A 485 26.34 62.69 30.06
CA SER A 485 27.50 63.01 29.21
C SER A 485 27.47 64.41 28.60
N VAL A 486 26.33 65.12 28.64
CA VAL A 486 26.19 66.52 28.18
C VAL A 486 26.51 67.55 29.29
N GLN A 487 26.83 67.10 30.51
CA GLN A 487 27.10 67.97 31.67
C GLN A 487 28.59 68.16 32.03
N TYR A 488 29.53 67.80 31.15
CA TYR A 488 30.97 68.09 31.31
C TYR A 488 31.53 69.00 30.22
#